data_AF-A0A847Z9H8-F1
#
_entry.id   AF-A0A847Z9H8-F1
#
_cell.length_a   1.000
_cell.length_b   1.000
_cell.length_c   1.000
_cell.angle_alpha   90.00
_cell.angle_beta   90.00
_cell.angle_gamma   90.00
#
_symmetry.space_group_name_H-M   'P 1'
#
loop_
_entity.id
_entity.type
_entity.pdbx_description
1 polymer ?
#
loop_
_entity_poly.entity_id
_entity_poly.type
_entity_poly.pdbx_seq_one_letter_code
_entity_poly.pdbx_strand_id
1 'polypeptide(L)'
;MHSILPEIGIAVLAATAMGFIFQLCRQPVILGYLVAGALIGPQIGFKLVSDPANIEVISEIGLILLLFIIGLELNPAKLLSSGKKLIYAGVGQFVLCVLIGLGFFVLLG
;
A
#
# COMPACT_ATOMS: atom_id res chain seq x y z
N MET A 1 -9.53 -5.04 -24.31
CA MET A 1 -8.74 -6.23 -23.90
C MET A 1 -7.32 -6.28 -24.47
N HIS A 2 -7.00 -5.64 -25.60
CA HIS A 2 -5.64 -5.66 -26.17
C HIS A 2 -4.56 -4.84 -25.41
N SER A 3 -4.94 -4.04 -24.40
CA SER A 3 -4.00 -3.14 -23.69
C SER A 3 -3.68 -3.53 -22.24
N ILE A 4 -4.35 -4.54 -21.66
CA ILE A 4 -4.24 -4.84 -20.22
C ILE A 4 -2.90 -5.53 -19.89
N LEU A 5 -2.51 -6.51 -20.69
CA LEU A 5 -1.26 -7.25 -20.52
C LEU A 5 -0.01 -6.33 -20.49
N PRO A 6 0.17 -5.40 -21.44
CA PRO A 6 1.33 -4.50 -21.40
C PRO A 6 1.28 -3.52 -20.23
N GLU A 7 0.11 -3.00 -19.85
CA GLU A 7 -0.02 -2.10 -18.70
C GLU A 7 0.38 -2.80 -17.39
N ILE A 8 -0.09 -4.04 -17.16
CA ILE A 8 0.32 -4.84 -16.02
C ILE A 8 1.82 -5.15 -16.08
N GLY A 9 2.34 -5.51 -17.26
CA GLY A 9 3.77 -5.78 -17.44
C GLY A 9 4.64 -4.57 -17.09
N ILE A 10 4.26 -3.38 -17.55
CA ILE A 10 4.93 -2.12 -17.21
C ILE A 10 4.83 -1.84 -15.71
N ALA A 11 3.65 -2.04 -15.10
CA ALA A 11 3.46 -1.83 -13.67
C ALA A 11 4.35 -2.74 -12.82
N VAL A 12 4.41 -4.04 -13.15
CA VAL A 12 5.27 -5.01 -12.45
C VAL A 12 6.75 -4.69 -12.63
N LEU A 13 7.18 -4.35 -13.85
CA LEU A 13 8.57 -3.98 -14.12
C LEU A 13 8.97 -2.71 -13.38
N ALA A 14 8.13 -1.68 -13.41
CA ALA A 14 8.39 -0.42 -12.72
C ALA A 14 8.42 -0.61 -11.20
N ALA A 15 7.45 -1.34 -10.65
CA ALA A 15 7.41 -1.68 -9.22
C ALA A 15 8.65 -2.47 -8.80
N THR A 16 9.08 -3.44 -9.62
CA THR A 16 10.28 -4.23 -9.33
C THR A 16 11.55 -3.38 -9.38
N ALA A 17 11.71 -2.54 -10.40
CA ALA A 17 12.87 -1.66 -10.54
C ALA A 17 12.95 -0.65 -9.37
N MET A 18 11.86 0.05 -9.07
CA MET A 18 11.84 1.02 -7.96
C MET A 18 11.94 0.34 -6.60
N GLY A 19 11.29 -0.81 -6.41
CA GLY A 19 11.42 -1.61 -5.20
C GLY A 19 12.87 -2.03 -4.95
N PHE A 20 13.57 -2.46 -5.99
CA PHE A 20 15.00 -2.80 -5.92
C PHE A 20 15.88 -1.59 -5.59
N ILE A 21 15.62 -0.43 -6.20
CA ILE A 21 16.32 0.82 -5.90
C ILE A 21 16.12 1.20 -4.42
N PHE A 22 14.87 1.17 -3.93
CA PHE A 22 14.56 1.49 -2.54
C PHE A 22 15.18 0.48 -1.56
N GLN A 23 15.20 -0.80 -1.93
CA GLN A 23 15.89 -1.82 -1.16
C GLN A 23 17.39 -1.55 -1.08
N LEU A 24 18.02 -1.11 -2.18
CA LEU A 24 19.43 -0.72 -2.20
C LEU A 24 19.70 0.52 -1.33
N CYS A 25 18.77 1.47 -1.33
CA CYS A 25 18.79 2.63 -0.45
C CYS A 25 18.41 2.33 1.01
N ARG A 26 18.19 1.06 1.38
CA ARG A 26 17.75 0.60 2.71
C ARG A 26 16.43 1.22 3.17
N GLN A 27 15.57 1.58 2.23
CA GLN A 27 14.22 2.07 2.50
C GLN A 27 13.20 0.92 2.40
N PRO A 28 12.05 1.03 3.08
CA PRO A 28 10.96 0.08 2.92
C PRO A 28 10.55 -0.06 1.45
N VAL A 29 10.51 -1.30 0.96
CA VAL A 29 10.25 -1.62 -0.45
C VAL A 29 8.89 -1.10 -0.93
N ILE A 30 7.90 -1.05 -0.03
CA ILE A 30 6.56 -0.55 -0.31
C ILE A 30 6.56 0.92 -0.77
N LEU A 31 7.53 1.72 -0.31
CA LEU A 31 7.71 3.10 -0.79
C LEU A 31 8.16 3.11 -2.25
N GLY A 32 9.01 2.16 -2.66
CA GLY A 32 9.41 1.97 -4.05
C GLY A 32 8.21 1.64 -4.94
N TYR A 33 7.28 0.80 -4.48
CA TYR A 33 6.04 0.51 -5.22
C TYR A 33 5.14 1.74 -5.36
N LEU A 34 5.00 2.55 -4.31
CA LEU A 34 4.24 3.81 -4.37
C LEU A 34 4.84 4.80 -5.35
N VAL A 35 6.16 4.98 -5.33
CA VAL A 35 6.85 5.87 -6.27
C VAL A 35 6.76 5.35 -7.70
N ALA A 36 6.89 4.03 -7.93
CA ALA A 36 6.66 3.45 -9.25
C ALA A 36 5.27 3.77 -9.77
N GLY A 37 4.23 3.56 -8.96
CA GLY A 37 2.85 3.90 -9.30
C GLY A 37 2.65 5.37 -9.63
N ALA A 38 3.25 6.27 -8.84
CA ALA A 38 3.22 7.71 -9.09
C ALA A 38 3.92 8.09 -10.43
N LEU A 39 5.02 7.43 -10.78
CA LEU A 39 5.80 7.70 -11.99
C LEU A 39 5.17 7.13 -13.28
N ILE A 40 4.50 5.98 -13.22
CA ILE A 40 3.86 5.37 -14.39
C ILE A 40 2.39 5.81 -14.55
N GLY A 41 1.80 6.32 -13.47
CA GLY A 41 0.41 6.75 -13.43
C GLY A 41 0.13 7.98 -14.31
N PRO A 42 -1.16 8.21 -14.65
CA PRO A 42 -1.54 9.23 -15.62
C PRO A 42 -1.47 10.67 -15.10
N GLN A 43 -1.55 10.88 -13.79
CA GLN A 43 -1.69 12.23 -13.19
C GLN A 43 -0.36 12.91 -12.85
N ILE A 44 0.60 12.16 -12.30
CA ILE A 44 1.90 12.69 -11.84
C ILE A 44 3.02 12.26 -12.81
N GLY A 45 2.83 11.13 -13.46
CA GLY A 45 3.87 10.42 -14.19
C GLY A 45 3.81 10.56 -15.71
N PHE A 46 4.48 9.63 -16.38
CA PHE A 46 4.63 9.60 -17.83
C PHE A 46 3.41 9.04 -18.59
N LYS A 47 2.29 8.76 -17.89
CA LYS A 47 1.05 8.23 -18.48
C LYS A 47 1.26 6.92 -19.27
N LEU A 48 2.17 6.07 -18.80
CA LEU A 48 2.38 4.74 -19.39
C LEU A 48 1.20 3.80 -19.11
N VAL A 49 0.53 4.00 -17.98
CA VAL A 49 -0.77 3.39 -17.67
C VAL A 49 -1.83 4.47 -17.89
N SER A 50 -2.71 4.25 -18.86
CA SER A 50 -3.69 5.26 -19.28
C SER A 50 -5.09 5.01 -18.74
N ASP A 51 -5.45 3.74 -18.48
CA ASP A 51 -6.79 3.36 -18.04
C ASP A 51 -6.77 2.80 -16.61
N PRO A 52 -7.08 3.63 -15.59
CA PRO A 52 -7.08 3.20 -14.20
C PRO A 52 -8.09 2.08 -13.93
N ALA A 53 -9.18 1.96 -14.70
CA ALA A 53 -10.21 0.96 -14.49
C ALA A 53 -9.68 -0.47 -14.73
N ASN A 54 -8.72 -0.65 -15.65
CA ASN A 54 -8.12 -1.96 -15.91
C ASN A 54 -7.18 -2.40 -14.80
N ILE A 55 -6.47 -1.45 -14.16
CA ILE A 55 -5.57 -1.75 -13.03
C ILE A 55 -6.36 -1.93 -11.73
N GLU A 56 -7.48 -1.22 -11.56
CA GLU A 56 -8.30 -1.28 -10.35
C GLU A 56 -8.77 -2.70 -10.03
N VAL A 57 -9.31 -3.42 -11.02
CA VAL A 57 -9.81 -4.79 -10.84
C VAL A 57 -8.71 -5.75 -10.40
N ILE A 58 -7.51 -5.67 -11.01
CA ILE A 58 -6.41 -6.57 -10.66
C ILE A 58 -5.80 -6.20 -9.29
N SER A 59 -5.73 -4.90 -8.97
CA SER A 59 -5.27 -4.43 -7.66
C SER A 59 -6.21 -4.84 -6.54
N GLU A 60 -7.53 -4.81 -6.77
CA GLU A 60 -8.53 -5.25 -5.81
C GLU A 60 -8.38 -6.75 -5.49
N ILE A 61 -8.26 -7.59 -6.52
CA ILE A 61 -8.00 -9.03 -6.35
C ILE A 61 -6.69 -9.26 -5.60
N GLY A 62 -5.62 -8.55 -5.96
CA GLY A 62 -4.32 -8.65 -5.30
C GLY A 62 -4.38 -8.28 -3.81
N LEU A 63 -5.10 -7.20 -3.47
CA LEU A 63 -5.28 -6.74 -2.10
C LEU A 63 -6.16 -7.71 -1.29
N ILE A 64 -7.21 -8.27 -1.89
CA ILE A 64 -8.03 -9.31 -1.25
C ILE A 64 -7.18 -10.54 -0.91
N LEU A 65 -6.36 -11.02 -1.85
CA LEU A 65 -5.47 -12.15 -1.62
C LEU A 65 -4.43 -11.85 -0.52
N LEU A 66 -3.86 -10.64 -0.51
CA LEU A 66 -2.93 -10.20 0.53
C LEU A 66 -3.59 -10.18 1.91
N LEU A 67 -4.77 -9.57 2.03
CA LEU A 67 -5.52 -9.51 3.30
C LEU A 67 -5.98 -10.89 3.75
N PHE A 68 -6.30 -11.79 2.80
CA PHE A 68 -6.63 -13.17 3.10
C PHE A 68 -5.43 -13.93 3.68
N ILE A 69 -4.24 -13.80 3.08
CA ILE A 69 -3.00 -14.40 3.60
C ILE A 69 -2.68 -13.86 4.99
N ILE A 70 -2.76 -12.54 5.17
CA ILE A 70 -2.59 -11.92 6.49
C ILE A 70 -3.58 -12.51 7.49
N GLY A 71 -4.85 -12.69 7.10
CA GLY A 71 -5.87 -13.35 7.91
C GLY A 71 -5.53 -14.79 8.30
N LEU A 72 -4.94 -15.57 7.39
CA LEU A 72 -4.51 -16.95 7.64
C LEU A 72 -3.27 -17.05 8.55
N GLU A 73 -2.37 -16.08 8.48
CA GLU A 73 -1.17 -16.01 9.33
C GLU A 73 -1.50 -15.54 10.76
N LEU A 74 -2.60 -14.80 10.94
CA LEU A 74 -3.06 -14.33 12.23
C LEU A 74 -3.62 -15.48 13.08
N ASN A 75 -3.10 -15.65 14.29
CA ASN A 75 -3.63 -16.60 15.26
C ASN A 75 -4.71 -15.93 16.14
N PRO A 76 -6.01 -16.30 16.00
CA PRO A 76 -7.08 -15.64 16.74
C PRO A 76 -6.96 -15.86 18.25
N ALA A 77 -6.54 -17.05 18.69
CA ALA A 77 -6.40 -17.37 20.10
C ALA A 77 -5.32 -16.51 20.78
N LYS A 78 -4.20 -16.25 20.08
CA LYS A 78 -3.13 -15.36 20.56
C LYS A 78 -3.58 -13.89 20.58
N LEU A 79 -4.37 -13.49 19.57
CA LEU A 79 -4.97 -12.16 19.49
C LEU A 79 -5.93 -11.92 20.67
N LEU A 80 -6.80 -12.88 20.98
CA LEU A 80 -7.77 -12.83 22.08
C LEU A 80 -7.11 -12.91 23.46
N SER A 81 -6.08 -13.75 23.65
CA SER A 81 -5.37 -13.86 24.94
C SER A 81 -4.58 -12.61 25.30
N SER A 82 -4.08 -11.88 24.29
CA SER A 82 -3.47 -10.55 24.45
C SER A 82 -4.48 -9.40 24.27
N GLY A 83 -5.76 -9.74 24.06
CA GLY A 83 -6.75 -8.91 23.38
C GLY A 83 -7.05 -7.59 24.09
N LYS A 84 -7.17 -7.57 25.41
CA LYS A 84 -7.44 -6.30 26.13
C LYS A 84 -6.29 -5.30 25.92
N LYS A 85 -5.05 -5.71 26.14
CA LYS A 85 -3.88 -4.83 25.97
C LYS A 85 -3.69 -4.44 24.51
N LEU A 86 -3.84 -5.38 23.59
CA LEU A 86 -3.68 -5.14 22.16
C LEU A 86 -4.76 -4.19 21.60
N ILE A 87 -6.01 -4.36 22.03
CA ILE A 87 -7.12 -3.46 21.64
C ILE A 87 -6.91 -2.07 22.23
N TYR A 88 -6.61 -1.94 23.53
CA TYR A 88 -6.38 -0.62 24.14
C TYR A 88 -5.17 0.09 23.53
N ALA A 89 -4.06 -0.62 23.31
CA ALA A 89 -2.87 -0.05 22.69
C ALA A 89 -3.12 0.31 21.22
N GLY A 90 -3.73 -0.58 20.44
CA GLY A 90 -3.99 -0.36 19.02
C GLY A 90 -4.98 0.78 18.77
N VAL A 91 -6.13 0.75 19.45
CA VAL A 91 -7.15 1.82 19.32
C VAL A 91 -6.61 3.14 19.87
N GLY A 92 -5.95 3.12 21.03
CA GLY A 92 -5.36 4.31 21.63
C GLY A 92 -4.27 4.93 20.75
N GLN A 93 -3.35 4.12 20.24
CA GLN A 93 -2.30 4.56 19.32
C GLN A 93 -2.89 5.14 18.04
N PHE A 94 -3.88 4.47 17.43
CA PHE A 94 -4.52 4.96 16.21
C PHE A 94 -5.17 6.32 16.42
N VAL A 95 -6.02 6.45 17.45
CA VAL A 95 -6.69 7.72 17.78
C VAL A 95 -5.67 8.82 18.06
N LEU A 96 -4.61 8.52 18.83
CA LEU A 96 -3.58 9.49 19.15
C LEU A 96 -2.81 9.93 17.90
N CYS A 97 -2.41 9.02 17.02
CA CYS A 97 -1.75 9.34 15.75
C CYS A 97 -2.62 10.24 14.87
N VAL A 98 -3.93 9.95 14.79
CA VAL A 98 -4.88 10.76 14.02
C VAL A 98 -5.01 12.16 14.63
N LEU A 99 -5.16 12.28 15.95
CA LEU A 99 -5.27 13.57 16.64
C LEU A 99 -4.00 14.41 16.49
N ILE A 100 -2.82 13.81 16.64
CA ILE A 100 -1.54 14.50 16.45
C ILE A 100 -1.39 14.95 14.99
N GLY A 101 -1.71 14.08 14.03
CA GLY A 101 -1.64 14.42 12.61
C GLY A 101 -2.57 15.59 12.26
N LEU A 102 -3.84 15.52 12.68
CA LEU A 102 -4.80 16.61 12.47
C LEU A 102 -4.36 17.90 13.16
N GLY A 103 -3.91 17.82 14.41
CA GLY A 103 -3.41 18.99 15.14
C GLY A 103 -2.21 19.65 14.45
N PHE A 104 -1.29 18.85 13.92
CA PHE A 104 -0.12 19.33 13.18
C PHE A 104 -0.52 20.05 11.89
N PHE A 105 -1.41 19.47 11.08
CA PHE A 105 -1.87 20.10 9.83
C PHE A 105 -2.66 21.38 10.09
N VAL A 106 -3.55 21.39 11.09
CA VAL A 106 -4.33 22.59 11.45
C VAL A 106 -3.44 23.73 11.96
N LEU A 107 -2.34 23.41 12.66
CA LEU A 107 -1.37 24.41 13.13
C LEU A 107 -0.51 25.00 11.99
N LEU A 108 -0.26 24.23 10.94
CA LEU A 108 0.57 24.65 9.79
C LEU A 108 -0.23 25.39 8.69
N GLY A 109 -1.57 25.31 8.72
CA GLY A 109 -2.46 25.95 7.75
C GLY A 109 -2.96 24.96 6.70
#